data_AF-A0A7C9CKD6-F1
#
_entry.id   AF-A0A7C9CKD6-F1
#
_cell.length_a   1.000
_cell.length_b   1.000
_cell.length_c   1.000
_cell.angle_alpha   90.00
_cell.angle_beta   90.00
_cell.angle_gamma   90.00
#
_symmetry.space_group_name_H-M   'P 1'
#
loop_
_entity.id
_entity.type
_entity.pdbx_description
1 polymer ?
#
loop_
_entity_poly.entity_id
_entity_poly.type
_entity_poly.pdbx_seq_one_letter_code
_entity_poly.pdbx_strand_id
1 'polypeptide(L)'
;HGHLDHIGGLPMYVATRALYSLKPPTIFVPPCIEEDIERLFDIHRSMGQVDLNFDLVALDIGETYELRNDLVVRPFRTHHVIQSQGYVVYSIRKKLKKQYIHLNGKQIEKLKKSGVEITDMVLSPEVAF
;
A
#
# COMPACT_ATOMS: atom_id res chain seq x y z
N HIS A 1 -9.72 -10.21 -0.25
CA HIS A 1 -10.98 -10.59 0.41
C HIS A 1 -10.69 -11.74 1.37
N GLY A 2 -11.67 -12.15 2.18
CA GLY A 2 -11.45 -13.07 3.29
C GLY A 2 -11.61 -14.58 3.00
N HIS A 3 -11.62 -15.03 1.74
CA HIS A 3 -11.71 -16.48 1.50
C HIS A 3 -10.42 -17.21 1.94
N LEU A 4 -10.57 -18.47 2.34
CA LEU A 4 -9.51 -19.29 2.93
C LEU A 4 -8.29 -19.44 2.01
N ASP A 5 -8.50 -19.57 0.70
CA ASP A 5 -7.47 -19.68 -0.32
C ASP A 5 -6.64 -18.40 -0.50
N HIS A 6 -7.09 -17.27 0.04
CA HIS A 6 -6.36 -16.00 0.05
C HIS A 6 -5.71 -15.68 1.40
N ILE A 7 -6.35 -16.05 2.52
CA ILE A 7 -5.91 -15.65 3.87
C ILE A 7 -5.24 -16.77 4.67
N GLY A 8 -5.48 -18.04 4.32
CA GLY A 8 -5.05 -19.19 5.12
C GLY A 8 -3.53 -19.30 5.30
N GLY A 9 -2.74 -18.69 4.41
CA GLY A 9 -1.29 -18.64 4.52
C GLY A 9 -0.73 -17.54 5.44
N LEU A 10 -1.55 -16.59 5.91
CA LEU A 10 -1.05 -15.43 6.66
C LEU A 10 -0.32 -15.79 7.96
N PRO A 11 -0.86 -16.65 8.85
CA PRO A 11 -0.15 -16.99 10.08
C PRO A 11 1.19 -17.69 9.81
N MET A 12 1.20 -18.60 8.84
CA MET A 12 2.41 -19.33 8.42
C MET A 12 3.46 -18.37 7.84
N TYR A 13 3.05 -17.40 7.03
CA TYR A 13 3.94 -16.40 6.46
C TYR A 13 4.62 -15.56 7.56
N VAL A 14 3.85 -15.04 8.52
CA VAL A 14 4.39 -14.25 9.65
C VAL A 14 5.31 -15.10 10.52
N ALA A 15 4.89 -16.32 10.89
CA ALA A 15 5.71 -17.22 11.71
C ALA A 15 7.03 -17.59 11.01
N THR A 16 6.99 -17.83 9.69
CA THR A 16 8.18 -18.14 8.89
C THR A 16 9.15 -16.97 8.84
N ARG A 17 8.66 -15.74 8.72
CA ARG A 17 9.51 -14.54 8.80
C ARG A 17 10.18 -14.41 10.16
N ALA A 18 9.44 -14.65 11.24
CA ALA A 18 9.99 -14.63 12.60
C ALA A 18 11.06 -15.71 12.78
N LEU A 19 10.84 -16.92 12.29
CA LEU A 19 11.81 -18.02 12.33
C LEU A 19 13.15 -17.66 11.65
N TYR A 20 13.09 -16.92 10.54
CA TYR A 20 14.26 -16.43 9.82
C TYR A 20 14.77 -15.06 10.32
N SER A 21 14.27 -14.56 11.45
CA SER A 21 14.65 -13.26 12.01
C SER A 21 14.48 -12.09 11.01
N LEU A 22 13.49 -12.17 10.13
CA LEU A 22 13.16 -11.11 9.18
C LEU A 22 12.27 -10.05 9.83
N LYS A 23 12.30 -8.83 9.29
CA LYS A 23 11.40 -7.75 9.71
C LYS A 23 9.93 -8.21 9.68
N PRO A 24 9.11 -7.93 10.70
CA PRO A 24 7.65 -8.09 10.64
C PRO A 24 7.07 -7.53 9.34
N PRO A 25 6.14 -8.26 8.69
CA PRO A 25 5.52 -7.77 7.47
C PRO A 25 4.44 -6.72 7.76
N THR A 26 4.17 -5.87 6.77
CA THR A 26 2.95 -5.06 6.73
C THR A 26 1.92 -5.78 5.86
N ILE A 27 0.71 -5.96 6.37
CA ILE A 27 -0.38 -6.70 5.72
C ILE A 27 -1.50 -5.71 5.41
N PHE A 28 -1.88 -5.62 4.13
CA PHE A 28 -2.97 -4.75 3.67
C PHE A 28 -4.25 -5.55 3.47
N VAL A 29 -5.35 -5.07 4.04
CA VAL A 29 -6.65 -5.75 3.97
C VAL A 29 -7.79 -4.78 3.68
N PRO A 30 -8.91 -5.25 3.10
CA PRO A 30 -10.16 -4.51 3.17
C PRO A 30 -10.56 -4.26 4.63
N PRO A 31 -11.09 -3.08 4.98
CA PRO A 31 -11.49 -2.78 6.36
C PRO A 31 -12.47 -3.78 6.96
N CYS A 32 -13.34 -4.37 6.14
CA CYS A 32 -14.36 -5.31 6.61
C CYS A 32 -13.82 -6.62 7.20
N ILE A 33 -12.53 -6.93 7.04
CA ILE A 33 -11.91 -8.13 7.60
C ILE A 33 -10.78 -7.82 8.60
N GLU A 34 -10.54 -6.54 8.92
CA GLU A 34 -9.44 -6.13 9.80
C GLU A 34 -9.50 -6.86 11.16
N GLU A 35 -10.64 -6.79 11.85
CA GLU A 35 -10.84 -7.46 13.14
C GLU A 35 -10.70 -8.98 13.05
N ASP A 36 -11.16 -9.58 11.96
CA ASP A 36 -11.10 -11.03 11.78
C ASP A 36 -9.65 -11.52 11.60
N ILE A 37 -8.81 -10.71 10.94
CA ILE A 37 -7.37 -11.00 10.84
C ILE A 37 -6.70 -10.91 12.20
N GLU A 38 -6.98 -9.89 13.01
CA GLU A 38 -6.42 -9.81 14.37
C GLU A 38 -6.84 -11.02 15.22
N ARG A 39 -8.14 -11.38 15.21
CA ARG A 39 -8.63 -12.56 15.92
C ARG A 39 -7.98 -13.86 15.46
N LEU A 40 -7.77 -14.03 14.15
CA LEU A 40 -7.05 -15.17 13.59
C LEU A 40 -5.64 -15.29 14.20
N PHE A 41 -4.91 -14.17 14.28
CA PHE A 41 -3.58 -14.16 14.86
C PHE A 41 -3.59 -14.39 16.37
N ASP A 42 -4.56 -13.85 17.11
CA ASP A 42 -4.71 -14.10 18.54
C ASP A 42 -4.92 -15.59 18.87
N ILE A 43 -5.73 -16.28 18.07
CA ILE A 43 -5.91 -17.74 18.19
C ILE A 43 -4.58 -18.45 17.99
N HIS A 44 -3.82 -18.11 16.94
CA HIS A 44 -2.53 -18.73 16.68
C HIS A 44 -1.46 -18.42 17.74
N ARG A 45 -1.41 -17.18 18.25
CA ARG A 45 -0.53 -16.77 19.36
C ARG A 45 -0.86 -17.60 20.61
N SER A 46 -2.15 -17.74 20.94
CA SER A 46 -2.62 -18.51 22.10
C SER A 46 -2.31 -20.01 21.98
N MET A 47 -2.55 -20.63 20.82
CA MET A 47 -2.25 -22.05 20.62
C MET A 47 -0.75 -22.32 20.60
N GLY A 48 0.02 -21.48 19.91
CA GLY A 48 1.45 -21.68 19.69
C GLY A 48 2.32 -21.19 20.84
N GLN A 49 1.79 -20.35 21.74
CA GLN A 49 2.56 -19.65 22.78
C GLN A 49 3.76 -18.89 22.19
N VAL A 50 3.53 -18.21 21.06
CA VAL A 50 4.54 -17.48 20.29
C VAL A 50 4.02 -16.09 19.92
N ASP A 51 4.95 -15.14 19.83
CA ASP A 51 4.67 -13.83 19.27
C ASP A 51 4.59 -13.91 17.74
N LEU A 52 3.53 -13.34 17.18
CA LEU A 52 3.34 -13.20 15.74
C LEU A 52 3.16 -11.71 15.44
N ASN A 53 4.27 -11.03 15.19
CA ASN A 53 4.32 -9.58 14.99
C ASN A 53 4.14 -9.24 13.50
N PHE A 54 3.22 -8.31 13.21
CA PHE A 54 2.98 -7.72 11.89
C PHE A 54 2.34 -6.34 12.08
N ASP A 55 2.42 -5.50 11.05
CA ASP A 55 1.64 -4.26 10.97
C ASP A 55 0.40 -4.53 10.12
N LEU A 56 -0.80 -4.24 10.62
CA LEU A 56 -2.03 -4.37 9.86
C LEU A 56 -2.46 -3.00 9.33
N VAL A 57 -2.81 -2.94 8.05
CA VAL A 57 -3.34 -1.73 7.41
C VAL A 57 -4.68 -2.07 6.74
N ALA A 58 -5.77 -1.63 7.35
CA ALA A 58 -7.05 -1.53 6.66
C ALA A 58 -7.01 -0.35 5.68
N LEU A 59 -7.11 -0.64 4.38
CA LEU A 59 -7.06 0.39 3.33
C LEU A 59 -8.36 0.35 2.54
N ASP A 60 -9.18 1.39 2.63
CA ASP A 60 -10.50 1.44 2.00
C ASP A 60 -10.48 2.06 0.59
N ILE A 61 -11.50 1.73 -0.19
CA ILE A 61 -11.75 2.30 -1.52
C ILE A 61 -11.83 3.83 -1.42
N GLY A 62 -10.98 4.51 -2.18
CA GLY A 62 -10.86 5.97 -2.18
C GLY A 62 -9.63 6.47 -1.42
N GLU A 63 -9.00 5.63 -0.62
CA GLU A 63 -7.77 5.96 0.09
C GLU A 63 -6.53 5.78 -0.79
N THR A 64 -5.43 6.42 -0.37
CA THR A 64 -4.11 6.27 -1.00
C THR A 64 -3.10 6.05 0.11
N TYR A 65 -2.38 4.93 0.04
CA TYR A 65 -1.29 4.64 0.95
C TYR A 65 0.06 4.91 0.27
N GLU A 66 0.92 5.71 0.90
CA GLU A 66 2.28 5.96 0.43
C GLU A 66 3.22 4.85 0.92
N LEU A 67 3.61 3.95 0.02
CA LEU A 67 4.61 2.91 0.33
C LEU A 67 6.02 3.50 0.42
N ARG A 68 6.31 4.46 -0.47
CA ARG A 68 7.56 5.21 -0.60
C ARG A 68 7.27 6.53 -1.30
N ASN A 69 8.20 7.49 -1.23
CA ASN A 69 8.10 8.83 -1.82
C ASN A 69 7.73 8.87 -3.33
N ASP A 70 7.91 7.79 -4.07
CA ASP A 70 7.61 7.64 -5.49
C ASP A 70 6.64 6.50 -5.79
N LEU A 71 6.01 5.90 -4.78
CA LEU A 71 5.16 4.71 -4.93
C LEU A 71 3.96 4.75 -3.97
N VAL A 72 2.76 4.66 -4.54
CA VAL A 72 1.52 4.61 -3.77
C VAL A 72 0.68 3.40 -4.14
N VAL A 73 -0.14 2.94 -3.21
CA VAL A 73 -1.15 1.89 -3.43
C VAL A 73 -2.53 2.47 -3.27
N ARG A 74 -3.44 2.07 -4.17
CA ARG A 74 -4.86 2.42 -4.10
C ARG A 74 -5.73 1.18 -4.30
N PRO A 75 -6.70 0.92 -3.41
CA PRO A 75 -7.67 -0.12 -3.64
C PRO A 75 -8.75 0.31 -4.64
N PHE A 76 -9.35 -0.66 -5.31
CA PHE A 76 -10.49 -0.46 -6.19
C PHE A 76 -11.51 -1.59 -6.02
N ARG A 77 -12.79 -1.29 -6.25
CA ARG A 77 -13.87 -2.27 -6.09
C ARG A 77 -13.77 -3.39 -7.13
N THR A 78 -13.98 -4.62 -6.70
CA THR A 78 -14.13 -5.79 -7.58
C THR A 78 -15.52 -6.39 -7.46
N HIS A 79 -15.90 -7.25 -8.41
CA HIS A 79 -17.15 -8.01 -8.37
C HIS A 79 -16.87 -9.41 -7.84
N HIS A 80 -17.44 -9.74 -6.69
CA HIS A 80 -17.27 -11.04 -6.03
C HIS A 80 -18.45 -11.34 -5.10
N VAL A 81 -18.54 -12.60 -4.63
CA VAL A 81 -19.63 -13.08 -3.77
C VAL A 81 -19.59 -12.52 -2.34
N ILE A 82 -18.41 -12.10 -1.88
CA ILE A 82 -18.22 -11.38 -0.61
C ILE A 82 -17.51 -10.05 -0.88
N GLN A 83 -17.48 -9.16 0.12
CA GLN A 83 -16.79 -7.89 -0.03
C GLN A 83 -15.32 -8.09 -0.40
N SER A 84 -14.93 -7.47 -1.51
CA SER A 84 -13.62 -7.62 -2.11
C SER A 84 -13.17 -6.30 -2.75
N GLN A 85 -11.85 -6.15 -2.80
CA GLN A 85 -11.18 -5.09 -3.54
C GLN A 85 -9.91 -5.66 -4.16
N GLY A 86 -9.53 -5.09 -5.29
CA GLY A 86 -8.18 -5.21 -5.84
C GLY A 86 -7.33 -4.02 -5.43
N TYR A 87 -6.05 -4.05 -5.75
CA TYR A 87 -5.10 -2.98 -5.49
C TYR A 87 -4.32 -2.65 -6.75
N VAL A 88 -4.03 -1.36 -6.93
CA VAL A 88 -3.10 -0.89 -7.95
C VAL A 88 -1.94 -0.18 -7.26
N VAL A 89 -0.73 -0.60 -7.61
CA VAL A 89 0.50 0.10 -7.26
C VAL A 89 0.81 1.11 -8.37
N TYR A 90 0.97 2.38 -8.01
CA TYR A 90 1.32 3.46 -8.93
C TYR A 90 2.70 4.01 -8.61
N SER A 91 3.51 4.26 -9.64
CA SER A 91 4.67 5.15 -9.51
C SER A 91 4.23 6.61 -9.60
N ILE A 92 4.81 7.45 -8.75
CA ILE A 92 4.62 8.90 -8.75
C ILE A 92 5.72 9.54 -9.60
N ARG A 93 5.32 10.24 -10.66
CA ARG A 93 6.24 10.98 -11.54
C ARG A 93 5.93 12.48 -11.45
N LYS A 94 6.95 13.29 -11.23
CA LYS A 94 6.83 14.76 -11.28
C LYS A 94 7.15 15.25 -12.69
N LYS A 95 6.16 15.80 -13.39
CA LYS A 95 6.34 16.37 -14.74
C LYS A 95 6.24 17.88 -14.66
N LEU A 96 7.06 18.60 -15.43
CA LEU A 96 6.99 20.06 -15.50
C LEU A 96 5.59 20.49 -15.95
N LYS A 97 4.97 21.46 -15.24
CA LYS A 97 3.66 22.01 -15.59
C LYS A 97 3.71 22.56 -17.01
N LYS A 98 2.65 22.34 -17.79
CA LYS A 98 2.59 22.74 -19.21
C LYS A 98 2.94 24.22 -19.43
N GLN A 99 2.51 25.09 -18.53
CA GLN A 99 2.77 26.53 -18.57
C GLN A 99 4.25 26.92 -18.43
N TYR A 100 5.13 26.01 -18.00
CA TYR A 100 6.56 26.29 -17.83
C TYR A 100 7.45 25.60 -18.89
N ILE A 101 6.88 24.85 -19.84
CA ILE A 101 7.64 24.09 -20.86
C ILE A 101 8.49 25.01 -21.75
N HIS A 102 8.05 26.24 -21.99
CA HIS A 102 8.75 27.21 -22.84
C HIS A 102 9.91 27.93 -22.12
N LEU A 103 10.06 27.72 -20.80
CA LEU A 103 11.12 28.35 -20.01
C LEU A 103 12.42 27.56 -20.10
N ASN A 104 13.54 28.26 -20.10
CA ASN A 104 14.86 27.62 -20.02
C ASN A 104 15.21 27.20 -18.59
N GLY A 105 16.26 26.38 -18.43
CA GLY A 105 16.65 25.82 -17.12
C GLY A 105 16.90 26.86 -16.02
N LYS A 106 17.51 28.01 -16.35
CA LYS A 106 17.76 29.09 -15.36
C LYS A 106 16.46 29.74 -14.88
N GLN A 107 15.50 29.93 -15.78
CA GLN A 107 14.17 30.47 -15.43
C GLN A 107 13.38 29.49 -14.54
N ILE A 108 13.41 28.19 -14.87
CA ILE A 108 12.78 27.14 -14.06
C ILE A 108 13.42 27.05 -12.67
N GLU A 109 14.74 27.11 -12.58
CA GLU A 109 15.46 27.08 -11.29
C GLU A 109 15.07 28.28 -10.41
N LYS A 110 14.99 29.48 -10.99
CA LYS A 110 14.55 30.68 -10.28
C LYS A 110 13.14 30.53 -9.72
N LEU A 111 12.20 29.98 -10.51
CA LEU A 111 10.83 29.70 -10.06
C LEU A 111 10.81 28.68 -8.91
N LYS A 112 11.56 27.59 -9.04
CA LYS A 112 11.68 26.58 -7.99
C LYS A 112 12.24 27.18 -6.69
N LYS A 113 13.29 28.03 -6.77
CA LYS A 113 13.87 28.73 -5.61
C LYS A 113 12.93 29.74 -4.98
N SER A 114 11.98 30.30 -5.74
CA SER A 114 10.93 31.18 -5.22
C SER A 114 9.78 30.43 -4.53
N GLY A 115 9.84 29.11 -4.41
CA GLY A 115 8.82 28.29 -3.77
C GLY A 115 7.61 27.96 -4.67
N VAL A 116 7.64 28.37 -5.94
CA VAL A 116 6.57 28.05 -6.89
C VAL A 116 6.59 26.56 -7.23
N GLU A 117 5.45 25.90 -7.10
CA GLU A 117 5.30 24.50 -7.52
C GLU A 117 5.30 24.39 -9.05
N ILE A 118 6.43 23.97 -9.60
CA ILE A 118 6.67 23.91 -11.06
C ILE A 118 6.28 22.58 -11.71
N THR A 119 5.93 21.56 -10.93
CA THR A 119 5.62 20.21 -11.45
C THR A 119 4.22 19.75 -11.09
N ASP A 120 3.57 19.04 -12.00
CA ASP A 120 2.39 18.23 -11.74
C ASP A 120 2.80 16.84 -11.27
N MET A 121 2.02 16.28 -10.34
CA MET A 121 2.12 14.88 -9.96
C MET A 121 1.34 14.02 -10.96
N VAL A 122 2.00 13.02 -11.54
CA VAL A 122 1.42 12.07 -12.48
C VAL A 122 1.57 10.67 -11.92
N LEU A 123 0.45 9.96 -11.74
CA LEU A 123 0.44 8.56 -11.33
C LEU A 123 0.51 7.66 -12.57
N SER A 124 1.41 6.69 -12.56
CA SER A 124 1.54 5.67 -13.59
C SER A 124 1.29 4.30 -12.97
N PRO A 125 0.28 3.53 -13.40
CA PRO A 125 0.05 2.20 -12.85
C PRO A 125 1.21 1.28 -13.22
N GLU A 126 1.74 0.56 -12.24
CA GLU A 126 2.85 -0.38 -12.42
C GLU A 126 2.34 -1.83 -12.36
N VAL A 127 1.49 -2.15 -11.36
CA VAL A 127 0.92 -3.50 -11.17
C VAL A 127 -0.48 -3.37 -10.58
N ALA A 128 -1.40 -4.25 -11.01
CA ALA A 128 -2.72 -4.41 -10.42
C ALA A 128 -2.98 -5.88 -10.07
N PHE A 129 -3.63 -6.15 -8.93
CA PHE A 129 -3.99 -7.48 -8.46
C PHE A 129 -5.26 -7.47 -7.61
#